data_AF-A0A7V9HQU6-F1
#
_entry.id   AF-A0A7V9HQU6-F1
#
_cell.length_a   1.000
_cell.length_b   1.000
_cell.length_c   1.000
_cell.angle_alpha   90.00
_cell.angle_beta   90.00
_cell.angle_gamma   90.00
#
_symmetry.space_group_name_H-M   'P 1'
#
loop_
_entity.id
_entity.type
_entity.pdbx_description
1 polymer ?
#
loop_
_entity_poly.entity_id
_entity_poly.type
_entity_poly.pdbx_seq_one_letter_code
_entity_poly.pdbx_strand_id
1 'polypeptide(L)'
;MAERIDFEAEGMLEGLGEDERRSRLALLERLAADGVGLDELRSSLEDGRLAMLPVERLLAGEPIYTPLEVAELSGVPVEVLERQWRSVGIAIPDRDEVSLSRGDLEAAHRQRAFLDSGLAPDSIAELGRTVAVAMSQFAAASRQIMASSFASPDDSESDLSERIYEQTRALMPLVGPTLDYVYRLHLREQLRHEAFAGGDLRERAGAAAETVTVAFADLVGFTELGEELAPEELGRVTGRLEELA
;
A
#
# COMPACT_ATOMS: atom_id res chain seq x y z
N MET A 1 29.70 -9.64 -17.54
CA MET A 1 30.17 -9.46 -16.16
C MET A 1 29.54 -8.16 -15.70
N ALA A 2 28.64 -8.20 -14.71
CA ALA A 2 28.11 -6.96 -14.15
C ALA A 2 29.30 -6.15 -13.58
N GLU A 3 29.36 -4.87 -13.91
CA GLU A 3 30.36 -3.95 -13.38
C GLU A 3 30.22 -3.94 -11.85
N ARG A 4 31.28 -4.33 -11.14
CA ARG A 4 31.24 -4.40 -9.68
C ARG A 4 31.26 -2.97 -9.16
N ILE A 5 30.15 -2.53 -8.59
CA ILE A 5 29.99 -1.17 -8.03
C ILE A 5 31.04 -0.94 -6.94
N ASP A 6 31.75 0.18 -7.02
CA ASP A 6 32.70 0.62 -5.99
C ASP A 6 32.00 1.58 -5.02
N PHE A 7 31.31 1.03 -4.02
CA PHE A 7 30.50 1.80 -3.07
C PHE A 7 31.29 2.86 -2.29
N GLU A 8 32.61 2.69 -2.15
CA GLU A 8 33.46 3.63 -1.44
C GLU A 8 33.84 4.83 -2.33
N ALA A 9 34.17 4.58 -3.60
CA ALA A 9 34.35 5.64 -4.59
C ALA A 9 33.06 6.45 -4.84
N GLU A 10 31.90 5.80 -4.68
CA GLU A 10 30.57 6.42 -4.78
C GLU A 10 30.14 7.15 -3.50
N GLY A 11 30.98 7.21 -2.45
CA GLY A 11 30.71 7.93 -1.22
C GLY A 11 29.62 7.33 -0.32
N MET A 12 29.12 6.14 -0.63
CA MET A 12 27.96 5.52 0.05
C MET A 12 28.25 5.07 1.49
N LEU A 13 29.51 5.10 1.89
CA LEU A 13 30.00 4.68 3.22
C LEU A 13 30.60 5.84 4.03
N GLU A 14 30.56 7.07 3.50
CA GLU A 14 31.16 8.23 4.16
C GLU A 14 30.45 8.59 5.47
N GLY A 15 31.23 9.02 6.48
CA GLY A 15 30.70 9.51 7.75
C GLY A 15 30.22 8.45 8.74
N LEU A 16 30.38 7.16 8.44
CA LEU A 16 29.93 6.04 9.29
C LEU A 16 31.01 5.50 10.22
N GLY A 17 30.59 5.00 11.38
CA GLY A 17 31.42 4.18 12.25
C GLY A 17 31.78 2.83 11.61
N GLU A 18 32.77 2.11 12.16
CA GLU A 18 33.22 0.82 11.59
C GLU A 18 32.10 -0.23 11.52
N ASP A 19 31.26 -0.32 12.55
CA ASP A 19 30.15 -1.27 12.60
C ASP A 19 29.03 -0.92 11.61
N GLU A 20 28.64 0.35 11.56
CA GLU A 20 27.65 0.88 10.61
C GLU A 20 28.11 0.71 9.16
N ARG A 21 29.39 0.98 8.90
CA ARG A 21 30.00 0.80 7.59
C ARG A 21 29.98 -0.65 7.15
N ARG A 22 30.30 -1.60 8.04
CA ARG A 22 30.21 -3.04 7.75
C ARG A 22 28.77 -3.46 7.45
N SER A 23 27.81 -3.00 8.25
CA SER A 23 26.38 -3.31 8.06
C SER A 23 25.87 -2.77 6.72
N ARG A 24 26.16 -1.50 6.41
CA ARG A 24 25.76 -0.88 5.14
C ARG A 24 26.39 -1.54 3.93
N LEU A 25 27.69 -1.84 3.99
CA LEU A 25 28.38 -2.52 2.89
C LEU A 25 27.73 -3.88 2.60
N ALA A 26 27.42 -4.68 3.63
CA ALA A 26 26.76 -5.97 3.45
C ALA A 26 25.37 -5.83 2.79
N LEU A 27 24.60 -4.79 3.18
CA LEU A 27 23.31 -4.50 2.56
C LEU A 27 23.45 -4.09 1.08
N LEU A 28 24.38 -3.18 0.77
CA LEU A 28 24.66 -2.72 -0.60
C LEU A 28 25.13 -3.86 -1.51
N GLU A 29 26.03 -4.72 -1.02
CA GLU A 29 26.51 -5.90 -1.75
C GLU A 29 25.38 -6.88 -2.06
N ARG A 30 24.49 -7.12 -1.09
CA ARG A 30 23.31 -7.97 -1.27
C ARG A 30 22.35 -7.38 -2.31
N LEU A 31 22.01 -6.09 -2.19
CA LEU A 31 21.12 -5.41 -3.14
C LEU A 31 21.70 -5.40 -4.56
N ALA A 32 23.00 -5.13 -4.72
CA ALA A 32 23.66 -5.19 -6.03
C ALA A 32 23.69 -6.61 -6.61
N ALA A 33 23.86 -7.64 -5.77
CA ALA A 33 23.76 -9.03 -6.19
C ALA A 33 22.34 -9.41 -6.65
N ASP A 34 21.32 -8.79 -6.05
CA ASP A 34 19.91 -8.90 -6.44
C ASP A 34 19.53 -8.05 -7.67
N GLY A 35 20.53 -7.41 -8.31
CA GLY A 35 20.37 -6.66 -9.56
C GLY A 35 19.93 -5.21 -9.39
N VAL A 36 19.99 -4.66 -8.18
CA VAL A 36 19.70 -3.24 -7.93
C VAL A 36 20.83 -2.38 -8.52
N GLY A 37 20.45 -1.45 -9.40
CA GLY A 37 21.40 -0.56 -10.08
C GLY A 37 21.93 0.56 -9.18
N LEU A 38 23.08 1.14 -9.57
CA LEU A 38 23.74 2.21 -8.82
C LEU A 38 22.82 3.42 -8.57
N ASP A 39 22.05 3.85 -9.58
CA ASP A 39 21.17 5.00 -9.46
C ASP A 39 20.04 4.76 -8.44
N GLU A 40 19.48 3.55 -8.40
CA GLU A 40 18.46 3.15 -7.42
C GLU A 40 19.04 3.08 -6.00
N LEU A 41 20.25 2.51 -5.85
CA LEU A 41 20.98 2.49 -4.58
C LEU A 41 21.24 3.91 -4.08
N ARG A 42 21.73 4.82 -4.95
CA ARG A 42 22.00 6.21 -4.61
C ARG A 42 20.73 6.95 -4.18
N SER A 43 19.66 6.87 -4.97
CA SER A 43 18.38 7.49 -4.61
C SER A 43 17.86 6.97 -3.28
N SER A 44 17.91 5.65 -3.04
CA SER A 44 17.44 5.07 -1.78
C SER A 44 18.27 5.51 -0.56
N LEU A 45 19.55 5.79 -0.74
CA LEU A 45 20.42 6.34 0.31
C LEU A 45 20.10 7.80 0.60
N GLU A 46 19.98 8.62 -0.44
CA GLU A 46 19.63 10.05 -0.32
C GLU A 46 18.27 10.25 0.39
N ASP A 47 17.31 9.38 0.09
CA ASP A 47 15.98 9.39 0.71
C ASP A 47 15.94 8.73 2.11
N GLY A 48 17.06 8.18 2.60
CA GLY A 48 17.13 7.53 3.91
C GLY A 48 16.33 6.22 4.01
N ARG A 49 16.13 5.53 2.88
CA ARG A 49 15.25 4.36 2.75
C ARG A 49 15.95 3.09 2.26
N LEU A 50 17.28 3.08 2.19
CA LEU A 50 18.08 1.92 1.75
C LEU A 50 17.68 0.61 2.48
N ALA A 51 17.50 0.67 3.79
CA ALA A 51 17.06 -0.49 4.59
C ALA A 51 15.70 -1.06 4.17
N MET A 52 14.81 -0.23 3.62
CA MET A 52 13.46 -0.63 3.19
C MET A 52 13.43 -1.14 1.75
N LEU A 53 14.48 -0.89 0.95
CA LEU A 53 14.50 -1.19 -0.47
C LEU A 53 14.18 -2.67 -0.80
N PRO A 54 14.69 -3.69 -0.07
CA PRO A 54 14.29 -5.08 -0.32
C PRO A 54 12.79 -5.32 -0.19
N VAL A 55 12.15 -4.67 0.79
CA VAL A 55 10.71 -4.81 1.05
C VAL A 55 9.91 -4.07 -0.02
N GLU A 56 10.33 -2.88 -0.44
CA GLU A 56 9.70 -2.16 -1.54
C GLU A 56 9.71 -3.00 -2.83
N ARG A 57 10.84 -3.62 -3.15
CA ARG A 57 10.98 -4.49 -4.33
C ARG A 57 10.14 -5.76 -4.20
N LEU A 58 10.07 -6.35 -3.01
CA LEU A 58 9.18 -7.48 -2.71
C LEU A 58 7.70 -7.11 -2.99
N LEU A 59 7.29 -5.90 -2.62
CA LEU A 59 5.92 -5.41 -2.80
C LEU A 59 5.60 -5.05 -4.26
N ALA A 60 6.54 -4.41 -4.96
CA ALA A 60 6.39 -4.05 -6.37
C ALA A 60 6.39 -5.28 -7.28
N GLY A 61 7.15 -6.32 -6.90
CA GLY A 61 7.41 -7.47 -7.75
C GLY A 61 8.45 -7.17 -8.83
N GLU A 62 8.81 -8.20 -9.59
CA GLU A 62 9.76 -8.07 -10.70
C GLU A 62 9.11 -7.30 -11.86
N PRO A 63 9.70 -6.20 -12.35
CA PRO A 63 9.19 -5.46 -13.50
C PRO A 63 9.50 -6.25 -14.78
N ILE A 64 8.45 -6.70 -15.48
CA ILE A 64 8.53 -7.58 -16.65
C ILE A 64 7.80 -6.99 -17.85
N TYR A 65 6.80 -6.14 -17.62
CA TYR A 65 5.93 -5.61 -18.67
C TYR A 65 5.96 -4.09 -18.74
N THR A 66 5.79 -3.57 -19.94
CA THR A 66 5.42 -2.18 -20.21
C THR A 66 3.90 -1.98 -20.07
N PRO A 67 3.41 -0.76 -19.83
CA PRO A 67 1.98 -0.46 -19.91
C PRO A 67 1.31 -0.89 -21.22
N LEU A 68 2.01 -0.77 -22.36
CA LEU A 68 1.49 -1.23 -23.66
C LEU A 68 1.35 -2.75 -23.74
N GLU A 69 2.33 -3.50 -23.23
CA GLU A 69 2.24 -4.96 -23.17
C GLU A 69 1.11 -5.41 -22.25
N VAL A 70 0.92 -4.77 -21.08
CA VAL A 70 -0.21 -5.07 -20.20
C VAL A 70 -1.54 -4.78 -20.90
N ALA A 71 -1.65 -3.69 -21.65
CA ALA A 71 -2.84 -3.37 -22.44
C ALA A 71 -3.13 -4.44 -23.51
N GLU A 72 -2.11 -4.84 -24.26
CA GLU A 72 -2.22 -5.88 -25.29
C GLU A 72 -2.64 -7.23 -24.69
N LEU A 73 -1.94 -7.69 -23.65
CA LEU A 73 -2.17 -9.00 -23.03
C LEU A 73 -3.51 -9.08 -22.31
N SER A 74 -3.95 -7.99 -21.67
CA SER A 74 -5.24 -7.94 -20.95
C SER A 74 -6.45 -7.65 -21.85
N GLY A 75 -6.23 -7.11 -23.06
CA GLY A 75 -7.29 -6.65 -23.95
C GLY A 75 -8.04 -5.42 -23.41
N VAL A 76 -7.42 -4.66 -22.51
CA VAL A 76 -7.95 -3.39 -21.97
C VAL A 76 -7.18 -2.23 -22.62
N PRO A 77 -7.84 -1.22 -23.20
CA PRO A 77 -7.14 -0.07 -23.76
C PRO A 77 -6.24 0.60 -22.72
N VAL A 78 -5.02 0.99 -23.12
CA VAL A 78 -4.03 1.58 -22.20
C VAL A 78 -4.58 2.83 -21.50
N GLU A 79 -5.40 3.65 -22.17
CA GLU A 79 -6.04 4.82 -21.57
C GLU A 79 -7.00 4.49 -20.42
N VAL A 80 -7.60 3.29 -20.45
CA VAL A 80 -8.49 2.78 -19.40
C VAL A 80 -7.66 2.25 -18.22
N LEU A 81 -6.54 1.59 -18.49
CA LEU A 81 -5.58 1.16 -17.46
C LEU A 81 -4.94 2.36 -16.75
N GLU A 82 -4.46 3.36 -17.50
CA GLU A 82 -3.91 4.60 -16.96
C GLU A 82 -4.91 5.38 -16.09
N ARG A 83 -6.21 5.34 -16.45
CA ARG A 83 -7.28 5.93 -15.63
C ARG A 83 -7.45 5.14 -14.33
N GLN A 84 -7.39 3.81 -14.41
CA GLN A 84 -7.52 2.97 -13.24
C GLN A 84 -6.33 3.13 -12.29
N TRP A 85 -5.09 3.11 -12.77
CA TRP A 85 -3.90 3.34 -11.95
C TRP A 85 -3.96 4.67 -11.22
N ARG A 86 -4.33 5.75 -11.92
CA ARG A 86 -4.57 7.06 -11.28
C ARG A 86 -5.64 7.01 -10.21
N SER A 87 -6.73 6.26 -10.45
CA SER A 87 -7.81 6.14 -9.47
C SER A 87 -7.37 5.43 -8.18
N VAL A 88 -6.39 4.53 -8.28
CA VAL A 88 -5.84 3.80 -7.13
C VAL A 88 -4.55 4.40 -6.57
N GLY A 89 -4.14 5.59 -7.06
CA GLY A 89 -2.97 6.31 -6.55
C GLY A 89 -1.62 5.79 -7.05
N ILE A 90 -1.61 4.96 -8.09
CA ILE A 90 -0.38 4.48 -8.74
C ILE A 90 0.09 5.55 -9.74
N ALA A 91 1.37 5.93 -9.66
CA ALA A 91 2.00 6.80 -10.64
C ALA A 91 1.95 6.13 -12.02
N ILE A 92 1.58 6.88 -13.06
CA ILE A 92 1.51 6.32 -14.42
C ILE A 92 2.93 6.18 -14.96
N PRO A 93 3.41 4.97 -15.27
CA PRO A 93 4.72 4.79 -15.89
C PRO A 93 4.72 5.29 -17.34
N ASP A 94 5.91 5.49 -17.92
CA ASP A 94 6.01 5.67 -19.36
C ASP A 94 5.47 4.40 -20.06
N ARG A 95 4.75 4.60 -21.18
CA ARG A 95 4.07 3.53 -21.91
C ARG A 95 5.02 2.46 -22.44
N ASP A 96 6.27 2.84 -22.70
CA ASP A 96 7.31 1.98 -23.26
C ASP A 96 8.33 1.51 -22.20
N GLU A 97 8.19 1.94 -20.94
CA GLU A 97 9.10 1.58 -19.86
C GLU A 97 8.68 0.26 -19.20
N VAL A 98 9.63 -0.65 -19.01
CA VAL A 98 9.41 -1.92 -18.30
C VAL A 98 9.36 -1.64 -16.80
N SER A 99 8.15 -1.47 -16.27
CA SER A 99 7.93 -1.08 -14.88
C SER A 99 6.84 -1.88 -14.17
N LEU A 100 6.07 -2.71 -14.89
CA LEU A 100 4.92 -3.42 -14.36
C LEU A 100 5.23 -4.91 -14.15
N SER A 101 4.66 -5.46 -13.08
CA SER A 101 4.85 -6.85 -12.66
C SER A 101 3.77 -7.79 -13.20
N ARG A 102 3.89 -9.08 -12.89
CA ARG A 102 2.79 -10.04 -13.10
C ARG A 102 1.53 -9.68 -12.33
N GLY A 103 1.67 -9.10 -11.14
CA GLY A 103 0.53 -8.67 -10.33
C GLY A 103 -0.31 -7.60 -11.03
N ASP A 104 0.36 -6.70 -11.76
CA ASP A 104 -0.29 -5.64 -12.53
C ASP A 104 -1.06 -6.19 -13.72
N LEU A 105 -0.48 -7.16 -14.44
CA LEU A 105 -1.17 -7.86 -15.54
C LEU A 105 -2.40 -8.63 -15.03
N GLU A 106 -2.28 -9.33 -13.90
CA GLU A 106 -3.42 -10.00 -13.28
C GLU A 106 -4.50 -9.02 -12.81
N ALA A 107 -4.12 -7.84 -12.33
CA ALA A 107 -5.07 -6.78 -11.99
C ALA A 107 -5.80 -6.26 -13.23
N ALA A 108 -5.10 -6.09 -14.35
CA ALA A 108 -5.69 -5.71 -15.63
C ALA A 108 -6.69 -6.77 -16.14
N HIS A 109 -6.38 -8.07 -15.99
CA HIS A 109 -7.33 -9.14 -16.31
C HIS A 109 -8.59 -9.12 -15.42
N ARG A 110 -8.44 -8.81 -14.12
CA ARG A 110 -9.61 -8.61 -13.23
C ARG A 110 -10.45 -7.41 -13.68
N GLN A 111 -9.80 -6.32 -14.08
CA GLN A 111 -10.49 -5.15 -14.63
C GLN A 111 -11.25 -5.49 -15.92
N ARG A 112 -10.64 -6.27 -16.82
CA ARG A 112 -11.31 -6.77 -18.02
C ARG A 112 -12.59 -7.53 -17.68
N ALA A 113 -12.52 -8.44 -16.69
CA ALA A 113 -13.68 -9.21 -16.26
C ALA A 113 -14.82 -8.34 -15.68
N PHE A 114 -14.49 -7.24 -14.99
CA PHE A 114 -15.50 -6.26 -14.54
C PHE A 114 -16.15 -5.51 -15.70
N LEU A 115 -15.37 -5.13 -16.71
CA LEU A 115 -15.91 -4.45 -17.90
C LEU A 115 -16.82 -5.39 -18.71
N ASP A 116 -16.43 -6.65 -18.86
CA ASP A 116 -17.20 -7.66 -19.60
C ASP A 116 -18.53 -8.03 -18.91
N SER A 117 -18.67 -7.77 -17.60
CA SER A 117 -19.93 -7.94 -16.88
C SER A 117 -20.92 -6.78 -17.07
N GLY A 118 -20.52 -5.73 -17.80
CA GLY A 118 -21.34 -4.57 -18.12
C GLY A 118 -21.21 -3.41 -17.13
N LEU A 119 -20.28 -3.47 -16.17
CA LEU A 119 -19.99 -2.35 -15.29
C LEU A 119 -19.36 -1.20 -16.08
N ALA A 120 -19.85 0.02 -15.83
CA ALA A 120 -19.32 1.21 -16.48
C ALA A 120 -17.89 1.49 -16.00
N PRO A 121 -16.95 1.86 -16.90
CA PRO A 121 -15.57 2.17 -16.53
C PRO A 121 -15.46 3.25 -15.44
N ASP A 122 -16.33 4.26 -15.47
CA ASP A 122 -16.31 5.34 -14.50
C ASP A 122 -16.75 4.87 -13.10
N SER A 123 -17.73 3.97 -13.01
CA SER A 123 -18.14 3.37 -11.73
C SER A 123 -17.06 2.48 -11.13
N ILE A 124 -16.32 1.74 -11.96
CA ILE A 124 -15.17 0.93 -11.51
C ILE A 124 -14.07 1.85 -10.97
N ALA A 125 -13.76 2.95 -11.67
CA ALA A 125 -12.76 3.91 -11.23
C ALA A 125 -13.18 4.63 -9.94
N GLU A 126 -14.46 5.00 -9.79
CA GLU A 126 -15.00 5.59 -8.56
C GLU A 126 -14.86 4.63 -7.36
N LEU A 127 -15.26 3.37 -7.53
CA LEU A 127 -15.05 2.35 -6.50
C LEU A 127 -13.56 2.15 -6.19
N GLY A 128 -12.72 2.18 -7.22
CA GLY A 128 -11.27 2.13 -7.10
C GLY A 128 -10.72 3.24 -6.20
N ARG A 129 -11.19 4.48 -6.34
CA ARG A 129 -10.78 5.61 -5.46
C ARG A 129 -11.17 5.37 -4.02
N THR A 130 -12.37 4.87 -3.76
CA THR A 130 -12.82 4.55 -2.40
C THR A 130 -11.93 3.48 -1.76
N VAL A 131 -11.61 2.42 -2.52
CA VAL A 131 -10.68 1.38 -2.08
C VAL A 131 -9.29 1.97 -1.83
N ALA A 132 -8.80 2.84 -2.70
CA ALA A 132 -7.48 3.45 -2.58
C ALA A 132 -7.33 4.29 -1.30
N VAL A 133 -8.33 5.12 -0.98
CA VAL A 133 -8.33 5.91 0.26
C VAL A 133 -8.30 5.01 1.48
N ALA A 134 -9.16 3.99 1.53
CA ALA A 134 -9.19 3.04 2.64
C ALA A 134 -7.88 2.24 2.76
N MET A 135 -7.32 1.79 1.64
CA MET A 135 -6.07 1.03 1.62
C MET A 135 -4.86 1.88 1.98
N SER A 136 -4.83 3.16 1.62
CA SER A 136 -3.78 4.08 2.06
C SER A 136 -3.77 4.21 3.58
N GLN A 137 -4.95 4.34 4.22
CA GLN A 137 -5.07 4.41 5.67
C GLN A 137 -4.70 3.07 6.33
N PHE A 138 -5.17 1.96 5.75
CA PHE A 138 -4.84 0.61 6.23
C PHE A 138 -3.34 0.31 6.14
N ALA A 139 -2.68 0.70 5.04
CA ALA A 139 -1.25 0.55 4.87
C ALA A 139 -0.47 1.41 5.89
N ALA A 140 -0.90 2.65 6.15
CA ALA A 140 -0.29 3.50 7.16
C ALA A 140 -0.39 2.90 8.58
N ALA A 141 -1.55 2.39 8.96
CA ALA A 141 -1.76 1.71 10.24
C ALA A 141 -0.93 0.41 10.32
N SER A 142 -0.91 -0.38 9.26
CA SER A 142 -0.11 -1.61 9.17
C SER A 142 1.38 -1.32 9.33
N ARG A 143 1.90 -0.27 8.68
CA ARG A 143 3.29 0.17 8.80
C ARG A 143 3.64 0.52 10.25
N GLN A 144 2.74 1.20 10.97
CA GLN A 144 2.97 1.54 12.38
C GLN A 144 3.05 0.30 13.27
N ILE A 145 2.18 -0.68 13.05
CA ILE A 145 2.21 -1.97 13.76
C ILE A 145 3.49 -2.74 13.46
N MET A 146 3.90 -2.80 12.20
CA MET A 146 5.14 -3.46 11.79
C MET A 146 6.35 -2.82 12.46
N ALA A 147 6.43 -1.48 12.45
CA ALA A 147 7.53 -0.74 13.07
C ALA A 147 7.61 -0.99 14.58
N SER A 148 6.48 -0.95 15.31
CA SER A 148 6.47 -1.17 16.75
C SER A 148 6.68 -2.63 17.16
N SER A 149 6.34 -3.59 16.28
CA SER A 149 6.43 -5.02 16.59
C SER A 149 7.79 -5.62 16.24
N PHE A 150 8.47 -5.08 15.22
CA PHE A 150 9.66 -5.71 14.66
C PHE A 150 10.93 -4.87 14.76
N ALA A 151 10.88 -3.54 14.89
CA ALA A 151 12.11 -2.77 15.03
C ALA A 151 12.72 -2.94 16.44
N SER A 152 14.02 -3.19 16.52
CA SER A 152 14.80 -3.16 17.76
C SER A 152 15.71 -1.93 17.81
N PRO A 153 15.89 -1.27 18.98
CA PRO A 153 16.86 -0.18 19.13
C PRO A 153 18.31 -0.57 18.81
N ASP A 154 18.64 -1.84 18.94
CA ASP A 154 19.97 -2.39 18.70
C ASP A 154 20.17 -2.94 17.28
N ASP A 155 19.16 -2.87 16.40
CA ASP A 155 19.27 -3.37 15.03
C ASP A 155 20.27 -2.51 14.23
N SER A 156 21.23 -3.15 13.56
CA SER A 156 21.96 -2.50 12.49
C SER A 156 21.06 -2.32 11.26
N GLU A 157 21.47 -1.47 10.30
CA GLU A 157 20.69 -1.21 9.09
C GLU A 157 20.38 -2.50 8.30
N SER A 158 21.36 -3.39 8.19
CA SER A 158 21.19 -4.71 7.55
C SER A 158 20.26 -5.62 8.35
N ASP A 159 20.32 -5.61 9.69
CA ASP A 159 19.47 -6.46 10.54
C ASP A 159 18.01 -6.03 10.43
N LEU A 160 17.76 -4.72 10.50
CA LEU A 160 16.43 -4.15 10.32
C LEU A 160 15.86 -4.50 8.94
N SER A 161 16.67 -4.34 7.90
CA SER A 161 16.30 -4.64 6.52
C SER A 161 15.89 -6.11 6.35
N GLU A 162 16.72 -7.04 6.84
CA GLU A 162 16.46 -8.48 6.75
C GLU A 162 15.24 -8.89 7.57
N ARG A 163 15.11 -8.36 8.79
CA ARG A 163 13.98 -8.66 9.67
C ARG A 163 12.66 -8.21 9.04
N ILE A 164 12.56 -6.97 8.57
CA ILE A 164 11.32 -6.46 7.96
C ILE A 164 11.01 -7.21 6.65
N TYR A 165 12.03 -7.54 5.86
CA TYR A 165 11.87 -8.34 4.65
C TYR A 165 11.25 -9.71 4.95
N GLU A 166 11.82 -10.48 5.87
CA GLU A 166 11.32 -11.82 6.20
C GLU A 166 9.91 -11.77 6.83
N GLN A 167 9.64 -10.80 7.70
CA GLN A 167 8.29 -10.65 8.28
C GLN A 167 7.27 -10.26 7.22
N THR A 168 7.60 -9.31 6.34
CA THR A 168 6.71 -8.92 5.23
C THR A 168 6.43 -10.10 4.32
N ARG A 169 7.48 -10.84 3.91
CA ARG A 169 7.35 -12.03 3.07
C ARG A 169 6.48 -13.11 3.70
N ALA A 170 6.58 -13.31 5.02
CA ALA A 170 5.77 -14.29 5.74
C ALA A 170 4.31 -13.88 5.93
N LEU A 171 4.06 -12.58 6.18
CA LEU A 171 2.73 -12.08 6.55
C LEU A 171 1.89 -11.62 5.35
N MET A 172 2.52 -11.12 4.27
CA MET A 172 1.82 -10.57 3.11
C MET A 172 0.78 -11.53 2.49
N PRO A 173 1.05 -12.85 2.34
CA PRO A 173 0.06 -13.79 1.81
C PRO A 173 -1.23 -13.90 2.64
N LEU A 174 -1.22 -13.46 3.90
CA LEU A 174 -2.39 -13.50 4.79
C LEU A 174 -3.31 -12.29 4.62
N VAL A 175 -2.80 -11.18 4.06
CA VAL A 175 -3.53 -9.91 3.95
C VAL A 175 -4.70 -10.05 2.99
N GLY A 176 -4.47 -10.56 1.77
CA GLY A 176 -5.50 -10.71 0.74
C GLY A 176 -6.73 -11.51 1.20
N PRO A 177 -6.56 -12.75 1.72
CA PRO A 177 -7.66 -13.54 2.26
C PRO A 177 -8.41 -12.87 3.42
N THR A 178 -7.69 -12.14 4.28
CA THR A 178 -8.30 -11.39 5.39
C THR A 178 -9.20 -10.27 4.87
N LEU A 179 -8.73 -9.49 3.89
CA LEU A 179 -9.50 -8.41 3.28
C LEU A 179 -10.73 -8.95 2.53
N ASP A 180 -10.61 -10.06 1.79
CA ASP A 180 -11.76 -10.71 1.13
C ASP A 180 -12.81 -11.16 2.14
N TYR A 181 -12.39 -11.78 3.25
CA TYR A 181 -13.30 -12.19 4.31
C TYR A 181 -14.06 -11.00 4.92
N VAL A 182 -13.36 -9.92 5.28
CA VAL A 182 -13.94 -8.72 5.86
C VAL A 182 -14.91 -8.05 4.87
N TYR A 183 -14.52 -7.93 3.60
CA TYR A 183 -15.39 -7.39 2.56
C TYR A 183 -16.70 -8.18 2.42
N ARG A 184 -16.62 -9.52 2.37
CA ARG A 184 -17.81 -10.39 2.30
C ARG A 184 -18.70 -10.25 3.53
N LEU A 185 -18.12 -10.09 4.71
CA LEU A 185 -18.87 -9.88 5.95
C LEU A 185 -19.68 -8.57 5.87
N HIS A 186 -19.05 -7.46 5.49
CA HIS A 186 -19.73 -6.18 5.35
C HIS A 186 -20.79 -6.21 4.24
N LEU A 187 -20.50 -6.82 3.09
CA LEU A 187 -21.46 -6.93 2.00
C LEU A 187 -22.71 -7.72 2.42
N ARG A 188 -22.54 -8.81 3.16
CA ARG A 188 -23.66 -9.58 3.73
C ARG A 188 -24.52 -8.76 4.69
N GLU A 189 -23.90 -7.89 5.46
CA GLU A 189 -24.62 -7.04 6.40
C GLU A 189 -25.39 -5.92 5.69
N GLN A 190 -24.81 -5.30 4.67
CA GLN A 190 -25.51 -4.33 3.82
C GLN A 190 -26.76 -4.96 3.17
N LEU A 191 -26.63 -6.16 2.60
CA LEU A 191 -27.76 -6.88 2.00
C LEU A 191 -28.86 -7.24 3.02
N ARG A 192 -28.50 -7.52 4.27
CA ARG A 192 -29.49 -7.75 5.34
C ARG A 192 -30.24 -6.46 5.66
N HIS A 193 -29.53 -5.35 5.84
CA HIS A 193 -30.15 -4.06 6.11
C HIS A 193 -31.10 -3.64 4.99
N GLU A 194 -30.72 -3.81 3.73
CA GLU A 194 -31.61 -3.58 2.58
C GLU A 194 -32.88 -4.44 2.63
N ALA A 195 -32.75 -5.73 2.98
CA ALA A 195 -33.89 -6.62 3.11
C ALA A 195 -34.83 -6.23 4.27
N PHE A 196 -34.29 -5.70 5.36
CA PHE A 196 -35.08 -5.21 6.50
C PHE A 196 -35.71 -3.83 6.27
N ALA A 197 -35.13 -3.02 5.38
CA ALA A 197 -35.61 -1.66 5.12
C ALA A 197 -36.90 -1.61 4.27
N GLY A 198 -37.34 -2.73 3.68
CA GLY A 198 -38.60 -2.86 2.94
C GLY A 198 -38.68 -2.06 1.63
N GLY A 199 -39.48 -2.55 0.67
CA GLY A 199 -39.72 -1.93 -0.66
C GLY A 199 -39.10 -2.68 -1.85
N ASP A 200 -39.56 -2.38 -3.06
CA ASP A 200 -39.03 -2.98 -4.30
C ASP A 200 -37.66 -2.37 -4.64
N LEU A 201 -36.64 -3.20 -4.83
CA LEU A 201 -35.26 -2.79 -5.18
C LEU A 201 -35.23 -1.85 -6.41
N ARG A 202 -36.19 -2.01 -7.34
CA ARG A 202 -36.33 -1.17 -8.53
C ARG A 202 -36.77 0.27 -8.24
N GLU A 203 -37.56 0.50 -7.20
CA GLU A 203 -37.98 1.85 -6.81
C GLU A 203 -36.86 2.59 -6.08
N ARG A 204 -36.00 1.86 -5.35
CA ARG A 204 -34.88 2.43 -4.58
C ARG A 204 -33.63 2.70 -5.39
N ALA A 205 -33.39 1.96 -6.48
CA ALA A 205 -32.29 2.25 -7.41
C ALA A 205 -32.35 3.67 -8.02
N GLY A 206 -33.51 4.35 -7.96
CA GLY A 206 -33.68 5.76 -8.31
C GLY A 206 -33.91 6.72 -7.12
N ALA A 207 -34.05 6.20 -5.89
CA ALA A 207 -34.33 7.00 -4.70
C ALA A 207 -33.03 7.31 -3.95
N ALA A 208 -32.43 8.46 -4.25
CA ALA A 208 -31.14 8.91 -3.71
C ALA A 208 -31.13 9.28 -2.21
N ALA A 209 -32.16 8.96 -1.43
CA ALA A 209 -32.21 9.35 -0.02
C ALA A 209 -32.91 8.30 0.84
N GLU A 210 -32.15 7.71 1.75
CA GLU A 210 -32.67 6.97 2.90
C GLU A 210 -32.79 7.92 4.09
N THR A 211 -33.91 7.86 4.82
CA THR A 211 -34.08 8.65 6.05
C THR A 211 -33.27 8.01 7.16
N VAL A 212 -32.10 8.58 7.46
CA VAL A 212 -31.24 8.15 8.56
C VAL A 212 -31.23 9.18 9.69
N THR A 213 -31.14 8.71 10.93
CA THR A 213 -30.83 9.56 12.09
C THR A 213 -29.33 9.51 12.33
N VAL A 214 -28.65 10.63 12.17
CA VAL A 214 -27.21 10.77 12.42
C VAL A 214 -27.02 11.46 13.77
N ALA A 215 -26.16 10.89 14.62
CA ALA A 215 -25.73 11.50 15.87
C ALA A 215 -24.21 11.64 15.86
N PHE A 216 -23.72 12.77 16.37
CA PHE A 216 -22.29 13.02 16.58
C PHE A 216 -22.04 13.10 18.09
N ALA A 217 -21.02 12.39 18.55
CA ALA A 217 -20.47 12.51 19.89
C ALA A 217 -19.03 13.01 19.76
N ASP A 218 -18.67 14.02 20.55
CA ASP A 218 -17.36 14.67 20.48
C ASP A 218 -16.75 14.84 21.87
N LEU A 219 -15.43 14.87 21.94
CA LEU A 219 -14.68 15.13 23.16
C LEU A 219 -14.52 16.64 23.36
N VAL A 220 -15.27 17.18 24.31
CA VAL A 220 -15.18 18.60 24.65
C VAL A 220 -13.77 18.91 25.19
N GLY A 221 -13.13 19.95 24.64
CA GLY A 221 -11.81 20.41 25.08
C GLY A 221 -10.63 19.61 24.51
N PHE A 222 -10.84 18.79 23.47
CA PHE A 222 -9.79 17.96 22.89
C PHE A 222 -8.55 18.76 22.41
N THR A 223 -8.75 19.98 21.91
CA THR A 223 -7.65 20.85 21.48
C THR A 223 -6.78 21.31 22.66
N GLU A 224 -7.39 21.72 23.77
CA GLU A 224 -6.66 22.11 24.99
C GLU A 224 -5.96 20.89 25.61
N LEU A 225 -6.62 19.72 25.58
CA LEU A 225 -6.05 18.46 26.02
C LEU A 225 -4.81 18.07 25.19
N GLY A 226 -4.79 18.39 23.89
CA GLY A 226 -3.68 18.17 22.96
C GLY A 226 -2.45 19.05 23.22
N GLU A 227 -2.62 20.17 23.93
CA GLU A 227 -1.51 21.04 24.34
C GLU A 227 -0.85 20.57 25.65
N GLU A 228 -1.58 19.80 26.47
CA GLU A 228 -1.12 19.34 27.78
C GLU A 228 -0.62 17.89 27.79
N LEU A 229 -1.13 17.03 26.90
CA LEU A 229 -0.82 15.59 26.87
C LEU A 229 0.14 15.21 25.75
N ALA A 230 0.91 14.15 25.99
CA ALA A 230 1.72 13.55 24.95
C ALA A 230 0.83 12.92 23.85
N PRO A 231 1.27 12.88 22.57
CA PRO A 231 0.49 12.33 21.47
C PRO A 231 -0.04 10.90 21.70
N GLU A 232 0.73 10.06 22.40
CA GLU A 232 0.36 8.68 22.74
C GLU A 232 -0.73 8.61 23.81
N GLU A 233 -0.84 9.63 24.67
CA GLU A 233 -1.90 9.77 25.67
C GLU A 233 -3.20 10.27 25.04
N LEU A 234 -3.08 11.24 24.13
CA LEU A 234 -4.21 11.76 23.36
C LEU A 234 -4.86 10.65 22.52
N GLY A 235 -4.04 9.85 21.83
CA GLY A 235 -4.51 8.71 21.04
C GLY A 235 -5.25 7.65 21.86
N ARG A 236 -4.87 7.44 23.14
CA ARG A 236 -5.58 6.53 24.05
C ARG A 236 -6.97 7.06 24.44
N VAL A 237 -7.13 8.38 24.59
CA VAL A 237 -8.43 8.99 24.89
C VAL A 237 -9.38 8.83 23.70
N THR A 238 -8.89 9.07 22.48
CA THR A 238 -9.66 8.84 21.24
C THR A 238 -10.03 7.38 21.06
N GLY A 239 -9.08 6.45 21.23
CA GLY A 239 -9.36 5.01 21.13
C GLY A 239 -10.41 4.53 22.13
N ARG A 240 -10.44 5.10 23.34
CA ARG A 240 -11.47 4.77 24.33
C ARG A 240 -12.85 5.32 23.99
N LEU A 241 -12.94 6.46 23.30
CA LEU A 241 -14.22 6.95 22.77
C LEU A 241 -14.73 6.00 21.69
N GLU A 242 -13.86 5.55 20.78
CA GLU A 242 -14.21 4.60 19.73
C GLU A 242 -14.66 3.24 20.26
N GLU A 243 -14.14 2.78 21.41
CA GLU A 243 -14.61 1.55 22.07
C GLU A 243 -16.02 1.70 22.72
N LEU A 244 -16.42 2.93 23.08
CA LEU A 244 -17.66 3.21 23.80
C LEU A 244 -18.82 3.64 22.89
N ALA A 245 -18.52 4.09 21.67
CA ALA A 245 -19.48 4.56 20.66
C ALA A 245 -19.94 3.43 19.73
#